data_AF-A0A960R6W9-F1
#
_entry.id   AF-A0A960R6W9-F1
#
_cell.length_a   1.000
_cell.length_b   1.000
_cell.length_c   1.000
_cell.angle_alpha   90.00
_cell.angle_beta   90.00
_cell.angle_gamma   90.00
#
_symmetry.space_group_name_H-M   'P 1'
#
loop_
_entity.id
_entity.type
_entity.pdbx_description
1 polymer ?
#
loop_
_entity_poly.entity_id
_entity_poly.type
_entity_poly.pdbx_seq_one_letter_code
_entity_poly.pdbx_strand_id
1 'polypeptide(L)'
;DRIGKAMIEAAERDGLINSDTVIIEPTSGNTGIALAFVCAQRGYRLILTMPETMSLERRTLLALLGAELVLTEGPKGMKGAIAKAEELAAATPNSWIPQQFSNPANPEAHRRTTAEEIWADTDGAVDIVVAAVGTGGTATGCVEVLKPRKPGLQVIAVEPEDSPVISQTLAGEEVKPGPHKIQGTGAGFVPDNLHLKDPSSDEFQISESVKVSNDDA
;
A
#
# COMPACT_ATOMS: atom_id res chain seq x y z
N ASP A 1 -8.77 4.49 0.01
CA ASP A 1 -9.17 5.86 0.47
C ASP A 1 -8.39 6.34 1.66
N ARG A 2 -8.43 5.64 2.81
CA ARG A 2 -7.74 6.00 4.06
C ARG A 2 -6.30 6.49 3.84
N ILE A 3 -5.48 5.68 3.17
CA ILE A 3 -4.06 6.01 2.97
C ILE A 3 -3.85 7.16 1.98
N GLY A 4 -4.69 7.31 0.96
CA GLY A 4 -4.59 8.41 -0.01
C GLY A 4 -4.83 9.75 0.68
N LYS A 5 -5.85 9.81 1.55
CA LYS A 5 -6.12 10.97 2.40
C LYS A 5 -4.99 11.22 3.39
N ALA A 6 -4.58 10.18 4.13
CA ALA A 6 -3.58 10.31 5.18
C ALA A 6 -2.20 10.75 4.66
N MET A 7 -1.76 10.22 3.51
CA MET A 7 -0.50 10.62 2.89
C MET A 7 -0.52 12.08 2.44
N ILE A 8 -1.62 12.54 1.84
CA ILE A 8 -1.79 13.95 1.43
C ILE A 8 -1.83 14.87 2.65
N GLU A 9 -2.65 14.55 3.66
CA GLU A 9 -2.75 15.38 4.89
C GLU A 9 -1.43 15.44 5.66
N ALA A 10 -0.66 14.34 5.68
CA ALA A 10 0.66 14.33 6.27
C ALA A 10 1.61 15.26 5.50
N ALA A 11 1.63 15.16 4.17
CA ALA A 11 2.49 15.98 3.33
C ALA A 11 2.13 17.48 3.41
N GLU A 12 0.84 17.82 3.50
CA GLU A 12 0.36 19.19 3.76
C GLU A 12 0.87 19.71 5.11
N ARG A 13 0.67 18.94 6.18
CA ARG A 13 1.08 19.30 7.54
C ARG A 13 2.59 19.49 7.64
N ASP A 14 3.36 18.62 6.98
CA ASP A 14 4.81 18.61 7.04
C ASP A 14 5.44 19.61 6.04
N GLY A 15 4.62 20.36 5.29
CA GLY A 15 5.06 21.38 4.33
C GLY A 15 5.75 20.82 3.09
N LEU A 16 5.56 19.53 2.79
CA LEU A 16 6.14 18.86 1.63
C LEU A 16 5.40 19.18 0.32
N ILE A 17 4.12 19.55 0.42
CA ILE A 17 3.30 19.94 -0.73
C ILE A 17 2.56 21.27 -0.48
N ASN A 18 2.30 22.00 -1.54
CA ASN A 18 1.49 23.22 -1.58
C ASN A 18 0.51 23.15 -2.77
N SER A 19 -0.33 24.18 -2.96
CA SER A 19 -1.36 24.22 -4.01
C SER A 19 -0.85 23.99 -5.43
N ASP A 20 0.43 24.29 -5.68
CA ASP A 20 1.05 24.17 -6.99
C ASP A 20 1.84 22.86 -7.15
N THR A 21 1.86 22.00 -6.12
CA THR A 21 2.61 20.75 -6.14
C THR A 21 1.90 19.72 -7.03
N VAL A 22 2.68 19.06 -7.89
CA VAL A 22 2.21 17.94 -8.72
C VAL A 22 2.42 16.62 -7.98
N ILE A 23 1.34 15.90 -7.72
CA ILE A 23 1.38 14.59 -7.08
C ILE A 23 1.61 13.53 -8.16
N ILE A 24 2.60 12.66 -7.97
CA ILE A 24 2.96 11.62 -8.93
C ILE A 24 3.03 10.28 -8.19
N GLU A 25 2.22 9.29 -8.54
CA GLU A 25 2.27 7.97 -7.86
C GLU A 25 2.25 6.82 -8.87
N PRO A 26 3.18 5.84 -8.75
CA PRO A 26 3.11 4.60 -9.51
C PRO A 26 2.08 3.66 -8.90
N THR A 27 0.88 3.62 -9.50
CA THR A 27 -0.19 2.75 -9.03
C THR A 27 -1.26 2.56 -10.09
N SER A 28 -1.78 1.33 -10.17
CA SER A 28 -2.94 0.98 -10.98
C SER A 28 -4.14 0.50 -10.15
N GLY A 29 -3.98 0.46 -8.82
CA GLY A 29 -4.94 -0.12 -7.90
C GLY A 29 -5.75 0.92 -7.13
N ASN A 30 -6.26 0.50 -5.98
CA ASN A 30 -7.15 1.31 -5.13
C ASN A 30 -6.48 2.58 -4.60
N THR A 31 -5.16 2.61 -4.45
CA THR A 31 -4.42 3.82 -4.06
C THR A 31 -4.54 4.92 -5.10
N GLY A 32 -4.53 4.58 -6.39
CA GLY A 32 -4.71 5.57 -7.47
C GLY A 32 -6.09 6.22 -7.42
N ILE A 33 -7.13 5.44 -7.12
CA ILE A 33 -8.50 5.96 -6.97
C ILE A 33 -8.60 6.85 -5.73
N ALA A 34 -8.03 6.40 -4.62
CA ALA A 34 -8.00 7.17 -3.38
C ALA A 34 -7.34 8.53 -3.57
N LEU A 35 -6.16 8.55 -4.21
CA LEU A 35 -5.44 9.77 -4.51
C LEU A 35 -6.22 10.65 -5.51
N ALA A 36 -6.79 10.07 -6.57
CA ALA A 36 -7.59 10.83 -7.53
C ALA A 36 -8.77 11.55 -6.86
N PHE A 37 -9.48 10.88 -5.96
CA PHE A 37 -10.58 11.49 -5.21
C PHE A 37 -10.09 12.64 -4.31
N VAL A 38 -9.02 12.41 -3.55
CA VAL A 38 -8.47 13.42 -2.62
C VAL A 38 -7.89 14.61 -3.39
N CYS A 39 -7.12 14.37 -4.44
CA CYS A 39 -6.55 15.42 -5.28
C CYS A 39 -7.63 16.24 -5.98
N ALA A 40 -8.67 15.60 -6.53
CA ALA A 40 -9.81 16.30 -7.13
C ALA A 40 -10.53 17.21 -6.11
N GLN A 41 -10.69 16.74 -4.87
CA GLN A 41 -11.29 17.54 -3.80
C GLN A 41 -10.40 18.73 -3.37
N ARG A 42 -9.08 18.51 -3.29
CA ARG A 42 -8.09 19.48 -2.81
C ARG A 42 -7.58 20.44 -3.89
N GLY A 43 -7.85 20.14 -5.16
CA GLY A 43 -7.36 20.92 -6.30
C GLY A 43 -5.91 20.61 -6.70
N TYR A 44 -5.36 19.47 -6.27
CA TYR A 44 -4.01 19.05 -6.68
C TYR A 44 -4.02 18.42 -8.06
N ARG A 45 -2.97 18.71 -8.84
CA ARG A 45 -2.68 17.99 -10.07
C ARG A 45 -2.13 16.62 -9.74
N LEU A 46 -2.72 15.56 -10.30
CA LEU A 46 -2.32 14.18 -10.07
C LEU A 46 -1.90 13.50 -11.38
N ILE A 47 -0.71 12.90 -11.38
CA ILE A 47 -0.22 12.03 -12.45
C ILE A 47 -0.08 10.60 -11.88
N LEU A 48 -0.69 9.63 -12.54
CA LEU A 48 -0.58 8.21 -12.19
C LEU A 48 0.19 7.48 -13.30
N THR A 49 1.28 6.83 -12.92
CA THR A 49 2.00 5.93 -13.84
C THR A 49 1.51 4.50 -13.65
N MET A 50 1.22 3.80 -14.75
CA MET A 50 0.73 2.42 -14.70
C MET A 50 1.04 1.65 -15.99
N PRO A 51 1.16 0.30 -15.93
CA PRO A 51 1.30 -0.50 -17.14
C PRO A 51 0.09 -0.38 -18.07
N GLU A 52 0.32 -0.38 -19.39
CA GLU A 52 -0.75 -0.32 -20.40
C GLU A 52 -1.70 -1.54 -20.39
N THR A 53 -1.30 -2.63 -19.72
CA THR A 53 -2.10 -3.84 -19.51
C THR A 53 -3.27 -3.63 -18.55
N MET A 54 -3.36 -2.46 -17.90
CA MET A 54 -4.48 -2.12 -17.02
C MET A 54 -5.77 -1.92 -17.80
N SER A 55 -6.89 -2.32 -17.17
CA SER A 55 -8.20 -2.32 -17.82
C SER A 55 -8.61 -0.92 -18.29
N LEU A 56 -9.38 -0.86 -19.37
CA LEU A 56 -9.85 0.41 -19.93
C LEU A 56 -10.83 1.10 -18.97
N GLU A 57 -11.64 0.33 -18.26
CA GLU A 57 -12.59 0.81 -17.24
C GLU A 57 -11.84 1.52 -16.12
N ARG A 58 -10.73 0.94 -15.65
CA ARG A 58 -9.91 1.55 -14.59
C ARG A 58 -9.28 2.86 -15.04
N ARG A 59 -8.73 2.90 -16.26
CA ARG A 59 -8.17 4.12 -16.86
C ARG A 59 -9.24 5.20 -17.03
N THR A 60 -10.42 4.82 -17.49
CA THR A 60 -11.54 5.74 -17.69
C THR A 60 -11.99 6.35 -16.37
N LEU A 61 -12.16 5.54 -15.32
CA LEU A 61 -12.53 6.01 -13.99
C LEU A 61 -11.54 7.05 -13.44
N LEU A 62 -10.24 6.77 -13.52
CA LEU A 62 -9.20 7.67 -13.01
C LEU A 62 -9.13 8.98 -13.80
N ALA A 63 -9.26 8.91 -15.13
CA ALA A 63 -9.32 10.10 -15.97
C ALA A 63 -10.56 10.96 -15.67
N LEU A 64 -11.73 10.35 -15.42
CA LEU A 64 -12.95 11.07 -15.01
C LEU A 64 -12.80 11.76 -13.64
N LEU A 65 -11.96 11.23 -12.76
CA LEU A 65 -11.59 11.86 -11.48
C LEU A 65 -10.51 12.94 -11.66
N GLY A 66 -10.11 13.27 -12.89
CA GLY A 66 -9.13 14.34 -13.17
C GLY A 66 -7.67 13.91 -13.06
N ALA A 67 -7.38 12.61 -12.91
CA ALA A 67 -6.00 12.12 -12.91
C ALA A 67 -5.44 12.05 -14.34
N GLU A 68 -4.22 12.54 -14.53
CA GLU A 68 -3.45 12.34 -15.75
C GLU A 68 -2.80 10.96 -15.73
N LEU A 69 -2.97 10.20 -16.81
CA LEU A 69 -2.46 8.83 -16.88
C LEU A 69 -1.24 8.75 -17.80
N VAL A 70 -0.14 8.22 -17.28
CA VAL A 70 1.06 7.91 -18.07
C VAL A 70 1.23 6.40 -18.13
N LEU A 71 1.01 5.84 -19.32
CA LEU A 71 1.10 4.41 -19.54
C LEU A 71 2.55 3.98 -19.79
N THR A 72 2.96 2.88 -19.16
CA THR A 72 4.27 2.25 -19.35
C THR A 72 4.13 0.89 -20.04
N GLU A 73 5.22 0.40 -20.65
CA GLU A 73 5.26 -0.91 -21.31
C GLU A 73 4.79 -2.03 -20.37
N GLY A 74 3.80 -2.80 -20.82
CA GLY A 74 3.23 -3.93 -20.07
C GLY A 74 4.28 -4.92 -19.51
N PRO A 75 5.28 -5.37 -20.30
CA PRO A 75 6.30 -6.32 -19.84
C PRO A 75 7.15 -5.84 -18.67
N LYS A 76 7.30 -4.52 -18.48
CA LYS A 76 8.06 -3.96 -17.35
C LYS A 76 7.25 -3.94 -16.05
N GLY A 77 5.93 -4.16 -16.11
CA GLY A 77 5.04 -4.21 -14.98
C GLY A 77 5.16 -2.99 -14.06
N MET A 78 4.96 -3.19 -12.75
CA MET A 78 5.07 -2.11 -11.76
C MET A 78 6.47 -1.52 -11.64
N LYS A 79 7.53 -2.29 -11.90
CA LYS A 79 8.91 -1.75 -11.94
C LYS A 79 9.05 -0.66 -13.00
N GLY A 80 8.43 -0.85 -14.17
CA GLY A 80 8.37 0.18 -15.21
C GLY A 80 7.58 1.42 -14.79
N ALA A 81 6.44 1.23 -14.12
CA ALA A 81 5.64 2.34 -13.61
C ALA A 81 6.39 3.17 -12.55
N ILE A 82 7.10 2.52 -11.62
CA ILE A 82 7.93 3.17 -10.60
C ILE A 82 9.03 4.00 -11.26
N ALA A 83 9.82 3.39 -12.15
CA ALA A 83 10.88 4.09 -12.86
C ALA A 83 10.36 5.31 -13.64
N LYS A 84 9.17 5.21 -14.24
CA LYS A 84 8.54 6.34 -14.92
C LYS A 84 8.07 7.44 -13.96
N ALA A 85 7.56 7.09 -12.78
CA ALA A 85 7.17 8.07 -11.77
C ALA A 85 8.39 8.86 -11.27
N GLU A 86 9.52 8.18 -11.03
CA GLU A 86 10.79 8.81 -10.64
C GLU A 86 11.33 9.73 -11.73
N GLU A 87 11.30 9.30 -12.99
CA GLU A 87 11.68 10.13 -14.15
C GLU A 87 10.83 11.40 -14.24
N LEU A 88 9.50 11.27 -14.10
CA LEU A 88 8.58 12.40 -14.13
C LEU A 88 8.80 13.34 -12.96
N ALA A 89 9.03 12.82 -11.75
CA ALA A 89 9.31 13.65 -10.59
C ALA A 89 10.62 14.42 -10.74
N ALA A 90 11.67 13.78 -11.28
CA ALA A 90 12.93 14.46 -11.58
C ALA A 90 12.78 15.57 -12.64
N ALA A 91 11.86 15.40 -13.59
CA ALA A 91 11.58 16.36 -14.66
C ALA A 91 10.52 17.41 -14.32
N THR A 92 9.79 17.25 -13.20
CA THR A 92 8.68 18.12 -12.80
C THR A 92 9.06 18.89 -11.52
N PRO A 93 9.46 20.17 -11.64
CA PRO A 93 9.70 21.00 -10.47
C PRO A 93 8.46 21.05 -9.56
N ASN A 94 8.67 21.11 -8.24
CA ASN A 94 7.58 21.06 -7.26
C ASN A 94 6.66 19.85 -7.46
N SER A 95 7.24 18.65 -7.57
CA SER A 95 6.48 17.40 -7.56
C SER A 95 6.77 16.58 -6.30
N TRP A 96 5.84 15.71 -5.96
CA TRP A 96 5.96 14.83 -4.81
C TRP A 96 5.41 13.44 -5.12
N ILE A 97 6.16 12.42 -4.74
CA ILE A 97 5.74 11.02 -4.83
C ILE A 97 5.30 10.55 -3.43
N PRO A 98 4.01 10.21 -3.24
CA PRO A 98 3.53 9.68 -1.97
C PRO A 98 4.28 8.46 -1.48
N GLN A 99 4.70 7.55 -2.36
CA GLN A 99 5.46 6.32 -2.03
C GLN A 99 4.69 5.40 -1.06
N GLN A 100 3.54 4.87 -1.49
CA GLN A 100 2.66 4.06 -0.64
C GLN A 100 3.32 2.85 0.06
N PHE A 101 4.45 2.35 -0.45
CA PHE A 101 5.17 1.20 0.09
C PHE A 101 6.08 1.52 1.28
N SER A 102 6.47 2.80 1.46
CA SER A 102 7.39 3.25 2.51
C SER A 102 6.92 4.47 3.30
N ASN A 103 5.84 5.12 2.87
CA ASN A 103 5.32 6.31 3.56
C ASN A 103 4.68 5.94 4.90
N PRO A 104 5.18 6.47 6.05
CA PRO A 104 4.69 6.11 7.37
C PRO A 104 3.25 6.55 7.63
N ALA A 105 2.71 7.50 6.84
CA ALA A 105 1.31 7.88 6.91
C ALA A 105 0.36 6.75 6.48
N ASN A 106 0.85 5.74 5.74
CA ASN A 106 0.07 4.57 5.38
C ASN A 106 -0.28 3.70 6.62
N PRO A 107 0.68 3.06 7.33
CA PRO A 107 0.35 2.31 8.54
C PRO A 107 -0.31 3.18 9.61
N GLU A 108 0.09 4.45 9.73
CA GLU A 108 -0.53 5.38 10.69
C GLU A 108 -2.03 5.61 10.44
N ALA A 109 -2.46 5.66 9.18
CA ALA A 109 -3.89 5.75 8.85
C ALA A 109 -4.67 4.57 9.45
N HIS A 110 -4.08 3.38 9.42
CA HIS A 110 -4.68 2.17 9.95
C HIS A 110 -4.60 2.10 11.48
N ARG A 111 -3.51 2.57 12.10
CA ARG A 111 -3.43 2.70 13.58
C ARG A 111 -4.55 3.58 14.12
N ARG A 112 -4.73 4.76 13.54
CA ARG A 112 -5.69 5.77 14.04
C ARG A 112 -7.15 5.46 13.74
N THR A 113 -7.41 4.57 12.78
CA THR A 113 -8.78 4.32 12.31
C THR A 113 -9.08 2.84 12.30
N THR A 114 -8.54 2.07 11.35
CA THR A 114 -8.86 0.66 11.14
C THR A 114 -8.71 -0.18 12.40
N ALA A 115 -7.62 0.01 13.16
CA ALA A 115 -7.37 -0.73 14.38
C ALA A 115 -8.35 -0.36 15.51
N GLU A 116 -8.64 0.94 15.69
CA GLU A 116 -9.59 1.42 16.69
C GLU A 116 -11.02 0.96 16.38
N GLU A 117 -11.41 0.99 15.10
CA GLU A 117 -12.70 0.49 14.62
C GLU A 117 -12.84 -1.01 14.92
N ILE A 118 -11.84 -1.83 14.57
CA ILE A 118 -11.83 -3.27 14.89
C ILE A 118 -11.93 -3.49 16.41
N TRP A 119 -11.20 -2.73 17.21
CA TRP A 119 -11.23 -2.88 18.67
C TRP A 119 -12.61 -2.55 19.24
N ALA A 120 -13.20 -1.42 18.83
CA ALA A 120 -14.50 -0.97 19.31
C ALA A 120 -15.62 -1.90 18.86
N ASP A 121 -15.66 -2.26 17.58
CA ASP A 121 -16.75 -3.08 17.00
C ASP A 121 -16.72 -4.53 17.48
N THR A 122 -15.59 -4.98 18.05
CA THR A 122 -15.47 -6.31 18.66
C THR A 122 -15.52 -6.29 20.18
N ASP A 123 -15.76 -5.14 20.83
CA ASP A 123 -15.66 -4.97 22.29
C ASP A 123 -14.32 -5.50 22.87
N GLY A 124 -13.23 -5.35 22.11
CA GLY A 124 -11.91 -5.90 22.43
C GLY A 124 -11.78 -7.43 22.33
N ALA A 125 -12.78 -8.11 21.78
CA ALA A 125 -12.80 -9.56 21.66
C ALA A 125 -12.04 -10.11 20.44
N VAL A 126 -11.58 -9.28 19.50
CA VAL A 126 -10.80 -9.74 18.33
C VAL A 126 -9.60 -10.60 18.75
N ASP A 127 -9.50 -11.83 18.25
CA ASP A 127 -8.37 -12.75 18.54
C ASP A 127 -7.37 -12.80 17.39
N ILE A 128 -7.87 -12.76 16.15
CA ILE A 128 -7.06 -12.92 14.94
C ILE A 128 -7.48 -11.86 13.91
N VAL A 129 -6.48 -11.18 13.34
CA VAL A 129 -6.66 -10.32 12.16
C VAL A 129 -5.97 -10.98 10.98
N VAL A 130 -6.73 -11.33 9.95
CA VAL A 130 -6.20 -11.88 8.70
C VAL A 130 -6.22 -10.77 7.64
N ALA A 131 -5.06 -10.43 7.08
CA ALA A 131 -4.93 -9.32 6.16
C ALA A 131 -4.08 -9.68 4.93
N ALA A 132 -4.65 -9.49 3.75
CA ALA A 132 -3.92 -9.61 2.50
C ALA A 132 -2.92 -8.46 2.34
N VAL A 133 -1.67 -8.81 2.02
CA VAL A 133 -0.56 -7.86 2.05
C VAL A 133 -0.17 -7.40 0.65
N GLY A 134 -0.46 -6.12 0.38
CA GLY A 134 0.11 -5.36 -0.73
C GLY A 134 1.23 -4.43 -0.23
N THR A 135 0.84 -3.33 0.43
CA THR A 135 1.79 -2.35 0.99
C THR A 135 2.21 -2.63 2.44
N GLY A 136 1.55 -3.56 3.12
CA GLY A 136 1.82 -3.87 4.54
C GLY A 136 1.12 -2.99 5.57
N GLY A 137 0.75 -1.76 5.19
CA GLY A 137 0.27 -0.76 6.15
C GLY A 137 -0.97 -1.19 6.96
N THR A 138 -1.91 -1.94 6.37
CA THR A 138 -3.07 -2.45 7.13
C THR A 138 -2.65 -3.40 8.24
N ALA A 139 -1.80 -4.40 7.93
CA ALA A 139 -1.37 -5.40 8.91
C ALA A 139 -0.55 -4.75 10.03
N THR A 140 0.42 -3.91 9.66
CA THR A 140 1.27 -3.17 10.61
C THR A 140 0.48 -2.17 11.45
N GLY A 141 -0.44 -1.42 10.86
CA GLY A 141 -1.25 -0.48 11.63
C GLY A 141 -2.18 -1.19 12.63
N CYS A 142 -2.74 -2.34 12.26
CA CYS A 142 -3.59 -3.13 13.15
C CYS A 142 -2.78 -3.78 14.29
N VAL A 143 -1.68 -4.47 13.98
CA VAL A 143 -0.89 -5.18 15.00
C VAL A 143 -0.35 -4.23 16.07
N GLU A 144 0.17 -3.08 15.67
CA GLU A 144 0.85 -2.15 16.60
C GLU A 144 -0.10 -1.47 17.59
N VAL A 145 -1.40 -1.42 17.28
CA VAL A 145 -2.42 -0.89 18.20
C VAL A 145 -3.10 -2.00 19.00
N LEU A 146 -3.44 -3.11 18.34
CA LEU A 146 -4.24 -4.17 18.94
C LEU A 146 -3.40 -5.09 19.84
N LYS A 147 -2.16 -5.41 19.47
CA LYS A 147 -1.30 -6.35 20.22
C LYS A 147 -0.98 -5.84 21.65
N PRO A 148 -0.64 -4.56 21.88
CA PRO A 148 -0.46 -4.06 23.25
C PRO A 148 -1.72 -4.11 24.11
N ARG A 149 -2.92 -4.00 23.50
CA ARG A 149 -4.20 -4.09 24.21
C ARG A 149 -4.61 -5.53 24.51
N LYS A 150 -4.25 -6.45 23.61
CA LYS A 150 -4.49 -7.89 23.74
C LYS A 150 -3.23 -8.67 23.34
N PRO A 151 -2.35 -9.00 24.31
CA PRO A 151 -1.09 -9.69 24.02
C PRO A 151 -1.24 -11.01 23.26
N GLY A 152 -2.38 -11.70 23.43
CA GLY A 152 -2.71 -12.94 22.71
C GLY A 152 -3.14 -12.78 21.25
N LEU A 153 -3.33 -11.54 20.76
CA LEU A 153 -3.74 -11.29 19.38
C LEU A 153 -2.76 -11.90 18.36
N GLN A 154 -3.29 -12.52 17.31
CA GLN A 154 -2.52 -12.97 16.16
C GLN A 154 -2.84 -12.11 14.94
N VAL A 155 -1.81 -11.81 14.15
CA VAL A 155 -1.96 -11.16 12.84
C VAL A 155 -1.37 -12.06 11.79
N ILE A 156 -2.21 -12.45 10.84
CA ILE A 156 -1.87 -13.39 9.76
C ILE A 156 -1.79 -12.60 8.45
N ALA A 157 -0.62 -12.60 7.83
CA ALA A 157 -0.44 -12.06 6.50
C ALA A 157 -0.99 -13.04 5.47
N VAL A 158 -1.65 -12.54 4.43
CA VAL A 158 -2.04 -13.35 3.27
C VAL A 158 -1.28 -12.87 2.04
N GLU A 159 -0.65 -13.78 1.31
CA GLU A 159 0.12 -13.49 0.11
C GLU A 159 -0.12 -14.52 -1.01
N PRO A 160 0.21 -14.19 -2.26
CA PRO A 160 0.09 -15.15 -3.37
C PRO A 160 1.09 -16.30 -3.24
N GLU A 161 0.62 -17.52 -3.47
CA GLU A 161 1.47 -18.72 -3.48
C GLU A 161 2.60 -18.65 -4.52
N ASP A 162 2.30 -18.09 -5.70
CA ASP A 162 3.27 -17.91 -6.78
C ASP A 162 4.29 -16.79 -6.51
N SER A 163 4.10 -15.96 -5.48
CA SER A 163 5.03 -14.91 -5.09
C SER A 163 5.14 -14.78 -3.55
N PRO A 164 5.60 -15.83 -2.84
CA PRO A 164 5.46 -15.94 -1.40
C PRO A 164 6.63 -15.28 -0.66
N VAL A 165 6.87 -14.01 -0.97
CA VAL A 165 8.03 -13.23 -0.52
C VAL A 165 8.06 -13.06 1.00
N ILE A 166 6.90 -12.88 1.65
CA ILE A 166 6.80 -12.73 3.10
C ILE A 166 7.16 -14.05 3.79
N SER A 167 6.59 -15.16 3.34
CA SER A 167 6.89 -16.51 3.84
C SER A 167 8.37 -16.84 3.72
N GLN A 168 8.95 -16.60 2.54
CA GLN A 168 10.37 -16.83 2.28
C GLN A 168 11.24 -15.99 3.22
N THR A 169 10.87 -14.72 3.42
CA THR A 169 11.61 -13.83 4.33
C THR A 169 11.54 -14.30 5.78
N LEU A 170 10.35 -14.68 6.27
CA LEU A 170 10.16 -15.20 7.63
C LEU A 170 10.92 -16.51 7.86
N ALA A 171 11.05 -17.35 6.82
CA ALA A 171 11.80 -18.59 6.86
C ALA A 171 13.33 -18.41 6.68
N GLY A 172 13.81 -17.21 6.37
CA GLY A 172 15.22 -16.96 6.04
C GLY A 172 15.66 -17.57 4.70
N GLU A 173 14.71 -17.82 3.79
CA GLU A 173 14.95 -18.34 2.46
C GLU A 173 15.30 -17.24 1.45
N GLU A 174 15.85 -17.64 0.30
CA GLU A 174 16.08 -16.71 -0.80
C GLU A 174 14.73 -16.19 -1.36
N VAL A 175 14.55 -14.86 -1.34
CA VAL A 175 13.34 -14.21 -1.85
C VAL A 175 13.25 -14.34 -3.37
N LYS A 176 12.21 -15.04 -3.83
CA LYS A 176 11.92 -15.29 -5.25
C LYS A 176 10.48 -14.85 -5.56
N PRO A 177 10.28 -13.61 -6.04
CA PRO A 177 8.96 -13.17 -6.48
C PRO A 177 8.58 -13.84 -7.81
N GLY A 178 7.28 -14.02 -8.02
CA GLY A 178 6.72 -14.60 -9.24
C GLY A 178 5.48 -13.87 -9.73
N PRO A 179 5.09 -14.05 -11.00
CA PRO A 179 3.85 -13.48 -11.51
C PRO A 179 2.63 -14.18 -10.90
N HIS A 180 1.60 -13.42 -10.50
CA HIS A 180 0.35 -13.95 -9.95
C HIS A 180 -0.87 -13.14 -10.42
N LYS A 181 -2.08 -13.66 -10.21
CA LYS A 181 -3.34 -13.05 -10.67
C LYS A 181 -4.09 -12.28 -9.57
N ILE A 182 -3.69 -12.45 -8.31
CA ILE A 182 -4.35 -11.84 -7.14
C ILE A 182 -4.03 -10.33 -7.07
N GLN A 183 -4.98 -9.49 -7.50
CA GLN A 183 -4.76 -8.05 -7.56
C GLN A 183 -4.75 -7.39 -6.18
N GLY A 184 -3.83 -6.46 -5.96
CA GLY A 184 -3.73 -5.68 -4.72
C GLY A 184 -2.84 -6.30 -3.64
N THR A 185 -2.27 -7.47 -3.89
CA THR A 185 -1.34 -8.18 -2.99
C THR A 185 -0.02 -8.47 -3.69
N GLY A 186 0.98 -9.00 -2.96
CA GLY A 186 2.18 -9.58 -3.57
C GLY A 186 3.05 -8.57 -4.32
N ALA A 187 3.62 -7.58 -3.62
CA ALA A 187 4.43 -6.53 -4.26
C ALA A 187 5.72 -7.04 -4.95
N GLY A 188 6.09 -8.30 -4.74
CA GLY A 188 7.32 -8.89 -5.25
C GLY A 188 8.58 -8.52 -4.44
N PHE A 189 8.38 -7.88 -3.30
CA PHE A 189 9.37 -7.54 -2.26
C PHE A 189 8.61 -7.40 -0.93
N VAL A 190 9.32 -7.38 0.20
CA VAL A 190 8.73 -7.01 1.50
C VAL A 190 8.66 -5.49 1.57
N PRO A 191 7.46 -4.87 1.62
CA PRO A 191 7.34 -3.42 1.72
C PRO A 191 7.92 -2.90 3.04
N ASP A 192 8.53 -1.71 3.03
CA ASP A 192 9.05 -1.07 4.25
C ASP A 192 7.93 -0.81 5.29
N ASN A 193 6.71 -0.56 4.81
CA ASN A 193 5.52 -0.41 5.64
C ASN A 193 5.00 -1.73 6.25
N LEU A 194 5.55 -2.90 5.87
CA LEU A 194 5.27 -4.18 6.53
C LEU A 194 6.35 -4.46 7.57
N HIS A 195 6.08 -4.05 8.81
CA HIS A 195 6.94 -4.39 9.93
C HIS A 195 6.76 -5.86 10.30
N LEU A 196 7.80 -6.68 10.07
CA LEU A 196 7.79 -8.11 10.41
C LEU A 196 8.05 -8.35 11.91
N LYS A 197 8.79 -7.44 12.55
CA LYS A 197 9.17 -7.50 13.95
C LYS A 197 8.99 -6.16 14.65
N ASP A 198 8.69 -6.20 15.94
CA ASP A 198 8.68 -5.02 16.80
C ASP A 198 10.13 -4.64 17.15
N PRO A 199 10.58 -3.41 16.84
CA PRO A 199 11.94 -2.98 17.12
C PRO A 199 12.29 -2.87 18.62
N SER A 200 11.30 -2.83 19.51
CA SER A 200 11.49 -2.70 20.96
C SER A 200 11.65 -4.05 21.68
N SER A 201 11.11 -5.13 21.11
CA SER A 201 11.09 -6.47 21.72
C SER A 201 11.68 -7.58 20.85
N ASP A 202 11.95 -7.29 19.57
CA ASP A 202 12.30 -8.27 18.52
C ASP A 202 11.23 -9.37 18.32
N GLU A 203 10.04 -9.20 18.90
CA GLU A 203 8.92 -10.11 18.72
C GLU A 203 8.33 -9.95 17.31
N PHE A 204 7.90 -11.06 16.71
CA PHE A 204 7.23 -11.02 15.41
C PHE A 204 5.87 -10.32 15.50
N GLN A 205 5.67 -9.34 14.63
CA GLN A 205 4.38 -8.67 14.44
C GLN A 205 3.44 -9.51 13.58
N ILE A 206 3.98 -10.23 12.60
CA ILE A 206 3.23 -11.19 11.79
C ILE A 206 3.40 -12.58 12.41
N SER A 207 2.32 -13.18 12.87
CA SER A 207 2.33 -14.50 13.51
C SER A 207 2.52 -15.64 12.51
N GLU A 208 1.95 -15.48 11.31
CA GLU A 208 1.98 -16.46 10.22
C GLU A 208 1.78 -15.73 8.88
N SER A 209 2.32 -16.31 7.80
CA SER A 209 1.95 -15.94 6.42
C SER A 209 1.25 -17.12 5.76
N VAL A 210 0.02 -16.91 5.29
CA VAL A 210 -0.78 -17.89 4.57
C VAL A 210 -0.68 -17.60 3.07
N LYS A 211 -0.32 -18.63 2.31
CA LYS A 211 -0.24 -18.58 0.85
C LYS A 211 -1.59 -18.94 0.25
N VAL A 212 -2.03 -18.17 -0.75
CA VAL A 212 -3.28 -18.43 -1.49
C VAL A 212 -2.96 -18.61 -2.97
N SER A 213 -3.48 -19.69 -3.55
CA SER A 213 -3.29 -20.00 -4.97
C SER A 213 -4.12 -19.06 -5.85
N ASN A 214 -3.81 -18.97 -7.15
CA ASN A 214 -4.64 -18.19 -8.07
C ASN A 214 -6.04 -18.80 -8.28
N ASP A 215 -6.21 -20.09 -8.02
CA ASP A 215 -7.47 -20.81 -8.25
C ASP A 215 -8.43 -20.67 -7.05
N ASP A 216 -7.89 -20.39 -5.87
CA ASP A 216 -8.66 -20.16 -4.63
C ASP A 216 -9.06 -18.69 -4.41
N ALA A 217 -8.56 -17.77 -5.25
CA ALA A 217 -8.67 -16.32 -5.11
C ALA A 217 -9.86 -15.68 -5.85
#